data_AF-A0A410TKY2-F1
#
_entry.id   AF-A0A410TKY2-F1
#
_cell.length_a   1.000
_cell.length_b   1.000
_cell.length_c   1.000
_cell.angle_alpha   90.00
_cell.angle_beta   90.00
_cell.angle_gamma   90.00
#
_symmetry.space_group_name_H-M   'P 1'
#
loop_
_entity.id
_entity.type
_entity.pdbx_description
1 polymer ?
#
loop_
_entity_poly.entity_id
_entity_poly.type
_entity_poly.pdbx_seq_one_letter_code
_entity_poly.pdbx_strand_id
1 'polypeptide(L)'
;MAATHADEGSDPIRAARETLRVERRRVVDEREAFRAFRGRVSSIPDESGSTDPADVSEGGGLAGAGGAFGGTMDGSVGVGGATTPAGSRLVAVRDAYRSTVMSVPHYEAEYDDTYERSVAAEFGPEIAYVLTRTNCFHEEYKRSLLSAAETAVQEREAFLDALESEIESVERARSGLDPIRTEIEAIEDELGGDGERETAGAGGGTDAADFGALDACRTRTEALREDCDRIAARRQRALADHERRLALSDDLDLPAYCYQDLDVTYPVLAAVAAVGDRLEALRRRIERGMGRAR
;
A
#
# COMPACT_ATOMS: atom_id res chain seq x y z
N MET A 1 32.07 33.32 -3.07
CA MET A 1 31.54 32.46 -4.15
C MET A 1 30.69 31.39 -3.50
N ALA A 2 29.39 31.44 -3.81
CA ALA A 2 28.37 30.41 -3.62
C ALA A 2 28.48 29.56 -2.34
N ALA A 3 27.79 30.01 -1.28
CA ALA A 3 27.08 29.08 -0.41
C ALA A 3 25.96 28.49 -1.27
N THR A 4 26.31 27.47 -2.02
CA THR A 4 25.40 26.63 -2.78
C THR A 4 24.39 26.09 -1.79
N HIS A 5 23.12 26.44 -1.99
CA HIS A 5 21.93 25.73 -1.55
C HIS A 5 22.27 24.35 -0.97
N ALA A 6 22.34 24.27 0.36
CA ALA A 6 22.10 22.99 1.02
C ALA A 6 20.63 22.70 0.74
N ASP A 7 20.39 22.02 -0.39
CA ASP A 7 19.38 20.97 -0.56
C ASP A 7 18.11 21.27 0.27
N GLU A 8 16.99 21.76 -0.25
CA GLU A 8 16.09 21.02 -1.17
C GLU A 8 16.18 19.48 -1.05
N GLY A 9 16.64 18.97 0.10
CA GLY A 9 16.63 17.58 0.51
C GLY A 9 15.17 17.19 0.68
N SER A 10 14.62 16.68 -0.42
CA SER A 10 13.35 16.00 -0.60
C SER A 10 12.34 16.23 0.54
N ASP A 11 11.34 17.10 0.34
CA ASP A 11 10.19 17.22 1.24
C ASP A 11 9.75 15.81 1.67
N PRO A 12 9.98 15.40 2.93
CA PRO A 12 9.87 14.00 3.32
C PRO A 12 8.43 13.51 3.13
N ILE A 13 7.46 14.43 3.20
CA ILE A 13 6.06 14.15 2.88
C ILE A 13 5.86 13.84 1.39
N ARG A 14 6.52 14.56 0.48
CA ARG A 14 6.47 14.24 -0.95
C ARG A 14 7.05 12.85 -1.22
N ALA A 15 8.22 12.55 -0.65
CA ALA A 15 8.86 11.24 -0.79
C ALA A 15 7.95 10.12 -0.25
N ALA A 16 7.40 10.30 0.96
CA ALA A 16 6.44 9.37 1.56
C ALA A 16 5.24 9.07 0.64
N ARG A 17 4.68 10.11 0.01
CA ARG A 17 3.55 9.94 -0.93
C ARG A 17 3.94 9.18 -2.19
N GLU A 18 5.16 9.36 -2.68
CA GLU A 18 5.67 8.62 -3.83
C GLU A 18 5.81 7.14 -3.48
N THR A 19 6.43 6.82 -2.34
CA THR A 19 6.59 5.42 -1.89
C THR A 19 5.24 4.75 -1.65
N LEU A 20 4.32 5.41 -0.94
CA LEU A 20 2.97 4.86 -0.70
C LEU A 20 2.17 4.63 -1.99
N ARG A 21 2.36 5.45 -3.03
CA ARG A 21 1.71 5.24 -4.34
C ARG A 21 2.23 4.00 -5.04
N VAL A 22 3.55 3.80 -5.01
CA VAL A 22 4.19 2.61 -5.59
C VAL A 22 3.70 1.38 -4.84
N GLU A 23 3.74 1.42 -3.51
CA GLU A 23 3.34 0.30 -2.66
C GLU A 23 1.87 -0.07 -2.84
N ARG A 24 0.97 0.93 -2.82
CA ARG A 24 -0.46 0.69 -3.09
C ARG A 24 -0.68 0.04 -4.44
N ARG A 25 0.05 0.46 -5.49
CA ARG A 25 -0.07 -0.14 -6.82
C ARG A 25 0.38 -1.59 -6.81
N ARG A 26 1.52 -1.89 -6.18
CA ARG A 26 2.05 -3.25 -6.04
C ARG A 26 1.04 -4.18 -5.38
N VAL A 27 0.50 -3.77 -4.23
CA VAL A 27 -0.45 -4.60 -3.47
C VAL A 27 -1.77 -4.80 -4.22
N VAL A 28 -2.25 -3.78 -4.96
CA VAL A 28 -3.42 -3.95 -5.84
C VAL A 28 -3.14 -4.96 -6.94
N ASP A 29 -2.00 -4.85 -7.62
CA ASP A 29 -1.62 -5.78 -8.70
C ASP A 29 -1.49 -7.22 -8.17
N GLU A 30 -0.89 -7.39 -6.98
CA GLU A 30 -0.82 -8.68 -6.30
C GLU A 30 -2.20 -9.22 -5.94
N ARG A 31 -3.07 -8.42 -5.30
CA ARG A 31 -4.43 -8.84 -4.93
C ARG A 31 -5.20 -9.36 -6.15
N GLU A 32 -5.14 -8.63 -7.27
CA GLU A 32 -5.79 -9.08 -8.51
C GLU A 32 -5.14 -10.36 -9.07
N ALA A 33 -3.83 -10.52 -8.95
CA ALA A 33 -3.14 -11.75 -9.34
C ALA A 33 -3.56 -12.97 -8.49
N PHE A 34 -3.75 -12.79 -7.18
CA PHE A 34 -4.25 -13.85 -6.30
C PHE A 34 -5.73 -14.18 -6.56
N ARG A 35 -6.56 -13.18 -6.84
CA ARG A 35 -7.96 -13.41 -7.28
C ARG A 35 -8.01 -14.17 -8.59
N ALA A 36 -7.18 -13.80 -9.56
CA ALA A 36 -7.06 -14.49 -10.84
C ALA A 36 -6.54 -15.93 -10.65
N PHE A 37 -5.55 -16.13 -9.79
CA PHE A 37 -5.03 -17.44 -9.43
C PHE A 37 -6.13 -18.33 -8.86
N ARG A 38 -6.84 -17.86 -7.83
CA ARG A 38 -7.96 -18.56 -7.19
C ARG A 38 -9.04 -18.92 -8.22
N GLY A 39 -9.39 -17.98 -9.10
CA GLY A 39 -10.32 -18.21 -10.21
C GLY A 39 -9.88 -19.36 -11.10
N ARG A 40 -8.62 -19.38 -11.54
CA ARG A 40 -8.07 -20.45 -12.38
C ARG A 40 -8.03 -21.80 -11.67
N VAL A 41 -7.59 -21.84 -10.40
CA VAL A 41 -7.57 -23.08 -9.59
C VAL A 41 -8.97 -23.65 -9.39
N SER A 42 -9.97 -22.78 -9.20
CA SER A 42 -11.36 -23.22 -9.02
C SER A 42 -11.90 -23.98 -10.24
N SER A 43 -11.48 -23.60 -11.45
CA SER A 43 -11.88 -24.22 -12.72
C SER A 43 -11.16 -25.54 -13.04
N ILE A 44 -10.10 -25.90 -12.31
CA ILE A 44 -9.38 -27.16 -12.53
C ILE A 44 -10.19 -28.33 -11.94
N PRO A 45 -10.55 -29.37 -12.70
CA PRO A 45 -11.32 -30.50 -12.18
C PRO A 45 -10.51 -31.30 -11.13
N ASP A 46 -11.17 -31.75 -10.08
CA ASP A 46 -10.63 -32.65 -9.05
C ASP A 46 -10.87 -34.12 -9.42
N GLU A 47 -10.08 -35.06 -8.86
CA GLU A 47 -10.18 -36.51 -9.18
C GLU A 47 -11.57 -37.08 -8.84
N SER A 48 -12.29 -36.47 -7.89
CA SER A 48 -13.65 -36.87 -7.51
C SER A 48 -14.68 -36.66 -8.64
N GLY A 49 -14.35 -35.88 -9.67
CA GLY A 49 -15.23 -35.56 -10.80
C GLY A 49 -15.46 -36.67 -11.82
N SER A 50 -14.98 -37.90 -11.57
CA SER A 50 -15.19 -39.05 -12.44
C SER A 50 -15.95 -40.18 -11.74
N THR A 51 -17.11 -39.87 -11.17
CA THR A 51 -18.14 -40.87 -10.93
C THR A 51 -19.41 -40.45 -11.67
N ASP A 52 -19.40 -40.60 -13.00
CA ASP A 52 -20.65 -40.68 -13.75
C ASP A 52 -21.40 -41.93 -13.24
N PRO A 53 -22.69 -41.83 -12.86
CA PRO A 53 -23.52 -42.99 -12.59
C PRO A 53 -23.89 -43.63 -13.93
N ALA A 54 -22.96 -44.36 -14.53
CA ALA A 54 -23.25 -45.23 -15.65
C ALA A 54 -24.05 -46.45 -15.18
N ASP A 55 -25.30 -46.52 -15.64
CA ASP A 55 -26.10 -47.71 -15.86
C ASP A 55 -26.22 -48.73 -14.70
N VAL A 56 -27.27 -48.57 -13.90
CA VAL A 56 -28.05 -49.72 -13.41
C VAL A 56 -29.30 -49.88 -14.28
N SER A 57 -29.10 -50.26 -15.55
CA SER A 57 -30.16 -50.87 -16.35
C SER A 57 -30.28 -52.34 -15.95
N GLU A 58 -31.15 -52.60 -14.96
CA GLU A 58 -31.66 -53.93 -14.68
C GLU A 58 -32.40 -54.45 -15.92
N GLY A 59 -31.91 -55.56 -16.46
CA GLY A 59 -32.56 -56.26 -17.56
C GLY A 59 -33.86 -56.93 -17.11
N GLY A 60 -34.90 -56.80 -17.94
CA GLY A 60 -36.03 -57.71 -17.91
C GLY A 60 -37.30 -57.17 -18.54
N GLY A 61 -37.67 -57.65 -19.74
CA GLY A 61 -39.06 -57.62 -20.19
C GLY A 61 -39.24 -57.46 -21.70
N LEU A 62 -39.86 -58.45 -22.31
CA LEU A 62 -39.97 -58.67 -23.75
C LEU A 62 -41.21 -57.98 -24.37
N ALA A 63 -41.13 -57.80 -25.70
CA ALA A 63 -42.20 -57.79 -26.72
C ALA A 63 -42.91 -56.47 -27.09
N GLY A 64 -42.84 -56.15 -28.40
CA GLY A 64 -43.75 -55.22 -29.09
C GLY A 64 -43.22 -54.72 -30.43
N ALA A 65 -43.71 -55.27 -31.54
CA ALA A 65 -43.27 -55.03 -32.90
C ALA A 65 -43.61 -53.63 -33.47
N GLY A 66 -42.79 -53.16 -34.41
CA GLY A 66 -43.26 -52.33 -35.53
C GLY A 66 -42.41 -51.10 -35.89
N GLY A 67 -41.90 -51.07 -37.12
CA GLY A 67 -41.63 -49.80 -37.82
C GLY A 67 -40.18 -49.56 -38.23
N ALA A 68 -39.87 -49.85 -39.50
CA ALA A 68 -38.71 -49.33 -40.21
C ALA A 68 -38.73 -47.78 -40.24
N PHE A 69 -37.56 -47.13 -40.24
CA PHE A 69 -37.12 -46.14 -41.23
C PHE A 69 -35.66 -45.75 -40.94
N GLY A 70 -34.83 -45.79 -41.97
CA GLY A 70 -33.41 -45.49 -41.90
C GLY A 70 -33.11 -44.00 -41.78
N GLY A 71 -31.99 -43.69 -41.12
CA GLY A 71 -31.39 -42.37 -41.05
C GLY A 71 -29.94 -42.50 -40.61
N THR A 72 -29.04 -42.46 -41.60
CA THR A 72 -27.60 -42.33 -41.40
C THR A 72 -27.29 -40.94 -40.83
N MET A 73 -26.78 -40.87 -39.60
CA MET A 73 -26.20 -39.67 -39.02
C MET A 73 -24.86 -40.03 -38.36
N ASP A 74 -23.82 -39.67 -39.10
CA ASP A 74 -22.55 -39.10 -38.67
C ASP A 74 -22.08 -39.42 -37.23
N GLY A 75 -21.09 -40.31 -37.15
CA GLY A 75 -20.35 -40.60 -35.95
C GLY A 75 -19.49 -39.41 -35.54
N SER A 76 -20.09 -38.46 -34.84
CA SER A 76 -19.37 -37.55 -33.96
C SER A 76 -18.64 -38.41 -32.93
N VAL A 77 -17.32 -38.52 -33.12
CA VAL A 77 -16.37 -39.00 -32.12
C VAL A 77 -16.61 -38.16 -30.87
N GLY A 78 -17.34 -38.75 -29.92
CA GLY A 78 -17.35 -38.29 -28.54
C GLY A 78 -15.90 -38.27 -28.10
N VAL A 79 -15.34 -37.06 -27.98
CA VAL A 79 -14.09 -36.82 -27.26
C VAL A 79 -14.40 -37.28 -25.84
N GLY A 80 -14.04 -38.53 -25.56
CA GLY A 80 -14.09 -39.08 -24.22
C GLY A 80 -13.40 -38.09 -23.31
N GLY A 81 -14.04 -37.81 -22.17
CA GLY A 81 -13.44 -37.03 -21.10
C GLY A 81 -12.10 -37.65 -20.79
N ALA A 82 -11.05 -37.07 -21.36
CA ALA A 82 -9.70 -37.50 -21.10
C ALA A 82 -9.50 -37.20 -19.63
N THR A 83 -9.43 -38.25 -18.82
CA THR A 83 -9.01 -38.18 -17.43
C THR A 83 -7.63 -37.55 -17.46
N THR A 84 -7.57 -36.23 -17.31
CA THR A 84 -6.33 -35.47 -17.32
C THR A 84 -5.49 -36.07 -16.21
N PRO A 85 -4.36 -36.73 -16.52
CA PRO A 85 -3.60 -37.46 -15.52
C PRO A 85 -3.26 -36.51 -14.39
N ALA A 86 -3.29 -36.97 -13.14
CA ALA A 86 -3.15 -36.12 -11.97
C ALA A 86 -1.91 -35.20 -12.00
N GLY A 87 -0.81 -35.65 -12.64
CA GLY A 87 0.37 -34.82 -12.91
C GLY A 87 0.09 -33.60 -13.82
N SER A 88 -0.79 -33.73 -14.81
CA SER A 88 -1.20 -32.60 -15.68
C SER A 88 -2.07 -31.57 -14.93
N ARG A 89 -2.74 -31.95 -13.84
CA ARG A 89 -3.54 -31.01 -13.01
C ARG A 89 -2.65 -30.19 -12.08
N LEU A 90 -1.63 -30.80 -11.48
CA LEU A 90 -0.60 -30.07 -10.72
C LEU A 90 0.22 -29.13 -11.61
N VAL A 91 0.52 -29.55 -12.84
CA VAL A 91 1.13 -28.65 -13.85
C VAL A 91 0.20 -27.47 -14.14
N ALA A 92 -1.10 -27.68 -14.32
CA ALA A 92 -2.06 -26.59 -14.53
C ALA A 92 -2.12 -25.61 -13.34
N VAL A 93 -2.06 -26.10 -12.08
CA VAL A 93 -1.98 -25.23 -10.88
C VAL A 93 -0.68 -24.44 -10.87
N ARG A 94 0.46 -25.07 -11.17
CA ARG A 94 1.76 -24.42 -11.23
C ARG A 94 1.80 -23.34 -12.31
N ASP A 95 1.29 -23.64 -13.49
CA ASP A 95 1.24 -22.71 -14.62
C ASP A 95 0.29 -21.56 -14.30
N ALA A 96 -0.85 -21.83 -13.65
CA ALA A 96 -1.75 -20.79 -13.16
C ALA A 96 -1.04 -19.84 -12.20
N TYR A 97 -0.33 -20.34 -11.19
CA TYR A 97 0.41 -19.50 -10.23
C TYR A 97 1.51 -18.68 -10.90
N ARG A 98 2.29 -19.30 -11.79
CA ARG A 98 3.37 -18.61 -12.51
C ARG A 98 2.86 -17.49 -13.41
N SER A 99 1.77 -17.75 -14.12
CA SER A 99 1.18 -16.81 -15.07
C SER A 99 0.23 -15.78 -14.43
N THR A 100 0.05 -15.83 -13.11
CA THR A 100 -0.67 -14.80 -12.34
C THR A 100 0.26 -14.15 -11.30
N VAL A 101 0.57 -14.84 -10.21
CA VAL A 101 1.30 -14.29 -9.05
C VAL A 101 2.74 -13.98 -9.41
N MET A 102 3.46 -14.91 -10.04
CA MET A 102 4.86 -14.66 -10.44
C MET A 102 4.98 -13.80 -11.72
N SER A 103 3.86 -13.45 -12.36
CA SER A 103 3.83 -12.59 -13.55
C SER A 103 3.41 -11.15 -13.24
N VAL A 104 3.27 -10.81 -11.96
CA VAL A 104 3.00 -9.43 -11.55
C VAL A 104 4.20 -8.55 -11.93
N PRO A 105 4.00 -7.32 -12.45
CA PRO A 105 5.08 -6.52 -13.05
C PRO A 105 6.32 -6.29 -12.17
N HIS A 106 6.16 -6.23 -10.84
CA HIS A 106 7.27 -6.02 -9.91
C HIS A 106 7.86 -7.31 -9.33
N TYR A 107 7.32 -8.49 -9.67
CA TYR A 107 7.69 -9.74 -9.01
C TYR A 107 9.17 -10.09 -9.15
N GLU A 108 9.70 -10.03 -10.38
CA GLU A 108 11.11 -10.35 -10.67
C GLU A 108 12.08 -9.35 -10.01
N ALA A 109 11.69 -8.08 -9.87
CA ALA A 109 12.55 -7.07 -9.26
C ALA A 109 12.58 -7.15 -7.73
N GLU A 110 11.45 -7.49 -7.10
CA GLU A 110 11.30 -7.45 -5.64
C GLU A 110 11.58 -8.78 -4.97
N TYR A 111 11.18 -9.90 -5.58
CA TYR A 111 11.26 -11.22 -4.95
C TYR A 111 12.28 -12.12 -5.64
N ASP A 112 12.27 -12.20 -6.97
CA ASP A 112 13.08 -13.13 -7.80
C ASP A 112 13.16 -14.56 -7.24
N ASP A 113 12.08 -15.02 -6.61
CA ASP A 113 12.08 -16.27 -5.87
C ASP A 113 11.69 -17.47 -6.75
N THR A 114 12.14 -18.65 -6.35
CA THR A 114 11.71 -19.90 -7.00
C THR A 114 10.24 -20.19 -6.70
N TYR A 115 9.56 -20.92 -7.60
CA TYR A 115 8.17 -21.35 -7.41
C TYR A 115 7.90 -22.00 -6.05
N GLU A 116 8.75 -22.94 -5.62
CA GLU A 116 8.60 -23.65 -4.33
C GLU A 116 8.68 -22.68 -3.15
N ARG A 117 9.65 -21.75 -3.18
CA ARG A 117 9.85 -20.75 -2.14
C ARG A 117 8.69 -19.76 -2.06
N SER A 118 8.22 -19.25 -3.19
CA SER A 118 7.07 -18.34 -3.28
C SER A 118 5.79 -18.99 -2.74
N VAL A 119 5.51 -20.22 -3.14
CA VAL A 119 4.33 -20.97 -2.66
C VAL A 119 4.43 -21.26 -1.18
N ALA A 120 5.62 -21.59 -0.67
CA ALA A 120 5.83 -21.84 0.76
C ALA A 120 5.64 -20.58 1.60
N ALA A 121 6.08 -19.42 1.10
CA ALA A 121 5.89 -18.13 1.76
C ALA A 121 4.41 -17.75 1.85
N GLU A 122 3.65 -17.96 0.77
CA GLU A 122 2.25 -17.51 0.67
C GLU A 122 1.23 -18.50 1.25
N PHE A 123 1.47 -19.81 1.11
CA PHE A 123 0.50 -20.85 1.48
C PHE A 123 1.01 -21.82 2.53
N GLY A 124 2.22 -21.60 3.04
CA GLY A 124 2.86 -22.49 4.00
C GLY A 124 3.59 -23.68 3.37
N PRO A 125 4.51 -24.29 4.14
CA PRO A 125 5.38 -25.36 3.65
C PRO A 125 4.61 -26.64 3.27
N GLU A 126 3.47 -26.92 3.90
CA GLU A 126 2.66 -28.11 3.62
C GLU A 126 2.07 -28.07 2.21
N ILE A 127 1.48 -26.93 1.80
CA ILE A 127 0.91 -26.76 0.47
C ILE A 127 2.03 -26.76 -0.59
N ALA A 128 3.16 -26.11 -0.31
CA ALA A 128 4.32 -26.13 -1.19
C ALA A 128 4.84 -27.55 -1.43
N TYR A 129 4.94 -28.37 -0.38
CA TYR A 129 5.36 -29.76 -0.50
C TYR A 129 4.41 -30.56 -1.41
N VAL A 130 3.09 -30.44 -1.21
CA VAL A 130 2.10 -31.16 -2.02
C VAL A 130 2.17 -30.74 -3.49
N LEU A 131 2.29 -29.45 -3.78
CA LEU A 131 2.35 -28.93 -5.15
C LEU A 131 3.65 -29.24 -5.90
N THR A 132 4.72 -29.58 -5.18
CA THR A 132 6.05 -29.80 -5.78
C THR A 132 6.53 -31.26 -5.75
N ARG A 133 6.09 -32.07 -4.78
CA ARG A 133 6.60 -33.44 -4.54
C ARG A 133 5.59 -34.54 -4.81
N THR A 134 4.30 -34.22 -4.87
CA THR A 134 3.24 -35.21 -5.06
C THR A 134 2.79 -35.24 -6.52
N ASN A 135 2.21 -36.37 -6.97
CA ASN A 135 1.64 -36.51 -8.32
C ASN A 135 0.11 -36.50 -8.34
N CYS A 136 -0.53 -36.29 -7.19
CA CYS A 136 -1.98 -36.47 -6.98
C CYS A 136 -2.60 -35.16 -6.50
N PHE A 137 -3.52 -34.59 -7.29
CA PHE A 137 -4.30 -33.41 -6.88
C PHE A 137 -5.70 -33.83 -6.42
N HIS A 138 -5.85 -34.10 -5.14
CA HIS A 138 -7.12 -34.48 -4.50
C HIS A 138 -7.97 -33.25 -4.17
N GLU A 139 -9.28 -33.47 -4.03
CA GLU A 139 -10.25 -32.42 -3.73
C GLU A 139 -9.95 -31.69 -2.40
N GLU A 140 -9.48 -32.40 -1.38
CA GLU A 140 -9.11 -31.81 -0.09
C GLU A 140 -7.97 -30.79 -0.24
N TYR A 141 -6.95 -31.10 -1.05
CA TYR A 141 -5.86 -30.17 -1.35
C TYR A 141 -6.34 -28.98 -2.18
N LYS A 142 -7.27 -29.20 -3.12
CA LYS A 142 -7.89 -28.10 -3.87
C LYS A 142 -8.64 -27.15 -2.93
N ARG A 143 -9.44 -27.67 -2.00
CA ARG A 143 -10.17 -26.86 -1.01
C ARG A 143 -9.20 -26.09 -0.10
N SER A 144 -8.15 -26.75 0.38
CA SER A 144 -7.11 -26.12 1.21
C SER A 144 -6.38 -25.00 0.46
N LEU A 145 -5.97 -25.23 -0.80
CA LEU A 145 -5.33 -24.22 -1.63
C LEU A 145 -6.26 -23.03 -1.94
N LEU A 146 -7.53 -23.28 -2.24
CA LEU A 146 -8.51 -22.21 -2.45
C LEU A 146 -8.75 -21.38 -1.19
N SER A 147 -8.76 -22.03 -0.01
CA SER A 147 -8.85 -21.33 1.27
C SER A 147 -7.61 -20.49 1.53
N ALA A 148 -6.40 -21.03 1.31
CA ALA A 148 -5.16 -20.30 1.49
C ALA A 148 -5.05 -19.11 0.51
N ALA A 149 -5.45 -19.29 -0.75
CA ALA A 149 -5.52 -18.21 -1.72
C ALA A 149 -6.52 -17.12 -1.32
N GLU A 150 -7.65 -17.49 -0.70
CA GLU A 150 -8.61 -16.53 -0.17
C GLU A 150 -8.04 -15.75 1.03
N THR A 151 -7.36 -16.43 1.95
CA THR A 151 -6.65 -15.78 3.06
C THR A 151 -5.62 -14.77 2.53
N ALA A 152 -4.81 -15.14 1.55
CA ALA A 152 -3.83 -14.25 0.93
C ALA A 152 -4.47 -13.01 0.25
N VAL A 153 -5.69 -13.14 -0.29
CA VAL A 153 -6.46 -12.00 -0.82
C VAL A 153 -6.93 -11.10 0.33
N GLN A 154 -7.47 -11.67 1.41
CA GLN A 154 -7.97 -10.92 2.57
C GLN A 154 -6.84 -10.18 3.31
N GLU A 155 -5.66 -10.78 3.43
CA GLU A 155 -4.47 -10.14 4.00
C GLU A 155 -4.06 -8.91 3.18
N ARG A 156 -4.05 -9.02 1.85
CA ARG A 156 -3.76 -7.89 0.95
C ARG A 156 -4.83 -6.81 0.99
N GLU A 157 -6.11 -7.17 1.15
CA GLU A 157 -7.19 -6.21 1.37
C GLU A 157 -7.01 -5.44 2.69
N ALA A 158 -6.74 -6.15 3.78
CA ALA A 158 -6.46 -5.52 5.07
C ALA A 158 -5.22 -4.61 5.01
N PHE A 159 -4.18 -5.02 4.28
CA PHE A 159 -3.00 -4.20 4.06
C PHE A 159 -3.29 -2.96 3.22
N LEU A 160 -4.12 -3.06 2.17
CA LEU A 160 -4.58 -1.91 1.40
C LEU A 160 -5.35 -0.91 2.25
N ASP A 161 -6.25 -1.38 3.13
CA ASP A 161 -6.98 -0.49 4.05
C ASP A 161 -6.01 0.25 4.99
N ALA A 162 -4.95 -0.42 5.44
CA ALA A 162 -3.90 0.20 6.24
C ALA A 162 -3.10 1.25 5.45
N LEU A 163 -2.71 0.94 4.20
CA LEU A 163 -2.05 1.87 3.29
C LEU A 163 -2.91 3.08 2.96
N GLU A 164 -4.21 2.89 2.71
CA GLU A 164 -5.13 3.99 2.42
C GLU A 164 -5.28 4.92 3.63
N SER A 165 -5.43 4.37 4.83
CA SER A 165 -5.41 5.14 6.07
C SER A 165 -4.10 5.94 6.24
N GLU A 166 -2.96 5.35 5.86
CA GLU A 166 -1.66 6.00 5.94
C GLU A 166 -1.51 7.13 4.89
N ILE A 167 -1.92 6.89 3.64
CA ILE A 167 -1.97 7.91 2.57
C ILE A 167 -2.81 9.11 3.02
N GLU A 168 -4.01 8.86 3.55
CA GLU A 168 -4.86 9.94 4.03
C GLU A 168 -4.25 10.67 5.25
N SER A 169 -3.52 9.96 6.11
CA SER A 169 -2.81 10.56 7.25
C SER A 169 -1.73 11.54 6.77
N VAL A 170 -0.93 11.11 5.78
CA VAL A 170 0.14 11.92 5.17
C VAL A 170 -0.43 13.13 4.42
N GLU A 171 -1.47 12.96 3.60
CA GLU A 171 -2.08 14.07 2.85
C GLU A 171 -2.72 15.12 3.77
N ARG A 172 -3.32 14.68 4.89
CA ARG A 172 -3.86 15.62 5.90
C ARG A 172 -2.75 16.40 6.58
N ALA A 173 -1.64 15.76 6.92
CA ALA A 173 -0.50 16.45 7.52
C ALA A 173 0.10 17.47 6.55
N ARG A 174 0.26 17.11 5.27
CA ARG A 174 0.64 18.03 4.20
C ARG A 174 -0.29 19.25 4.13
N SER A 175 -1.59 18.99 4.02
CA SER A 175 -2.61 20.04 3.91
C SER A 175 -2.64 20.97 5.13
N GLY A 176 -2.22 20.49 6.30
CA GLY A 176 -2.07 21.30 7.50
C GLY A 176 -0.76 22.08 7.56
N LEU A 177 0.33 21.53 7.03
CA LEU A 177 1.66 22.16 7.03
C LEU A 177 1.84 23.19 5.92
N ASP A 178 1.22 23.02 4.76
CA ASP A 178 1.35 23.94 3.63
C ASP A 178 0.92 25.39 3.99
N PRO A 179 -0.24 25.63 4.63
CA PRO A 179 -0.61 26.97 5.11
C PRO A 179 0.38 27.55 6.13
N ILE A 180 0.93 26.72 7.02
CA ILE A 180 1.90 27.15 8.03
C ILE A 180 3.20 27.60 7.35
N ARG A 181 3.65 26.86 6.34
CA ARG A 181 4.84 27.23 5.54
C ARG A 181 4.62 28.56 4.82
N THR A 182 3.46 28.76 4.19
CA THR A 182 3.11 30.04 3.55
C THR A 182 3.09 31.20 4.55
N GLU A 183 2.54 31.02 5.74
CA GLU A 183 2.52 32.09 6.75
C GLU A 183 3.91 32.37 7.32
N ILE A 184 4.76 31.35 7.48
CA ILE A 184 6.17 31.54 7.85
C ILE A 184 6.87 32.43 6.84
N GLU A 185 6.73 32.14 5.54
CA GLU A 185 7.32 32.94 4.45
C GLU A 185 6.79 34.39 4.49
N ALA A 186 5.49 34.58 4.70
CA ALA A 186 4.90 35.91 4.83
C ALA A 186 5.48 36.70 6.02
N ILE A 187 5.64 36.06 7.19
CA ILE A 187 6.27 36.68 8.36
C ILE A 187 7.75 36.97 8.09
N GLU A 188 8.48 36.07 7.44
CA GLU A 188 9.88 36.27 7.07
C GLU A 188 10.06 37.47 6.12
N ASP A 189 9.17 37.64 5.15
CA ASP A 189 9.14 38.78 4.23
C ASP A 189 8.81 40.09 4.96
N GLU A 190 7.82 40.09 5.85
CA GLU A 190 7.48 41.24 6.69
C GLU A 190 8.68 41.68 7.57
N LEU A 191 9.44 40.72 8.11
CA LEU A 191 10.65 40.97 8.89
C LEU A 191 11.89 41.26 8.02
N GLY A 192 11.86 40.91 6.73
CA GLY A 192 12.95 41.03 5.75
C GLY A 192 13.08 42.42 5.13
N GLY A 193 12.08 43.29 5.32
CA GLY A 193 12.04 44.66 4.80
C GLY A 193 13.03 45.66 5.43
N ASP A 194 13.88 45.23 6.38
CA ASP A 194 14.83 46.11 7.07
C ASP A 194 16.24 46.14 6.46
N GLY A 195 16.52 45.33 5.44
CA GLY A 195 17.82 45.29 4.75
C GLY A 195 18.23 46.58 4.02
N GLU A 196 17.33 47.57 3.92
CA GLU A 196 17.59 48.88 3.30
C GLU A 196 17.20 50.08 4.19
N ARG A 197 16.76 49.86 5.43
CA ARG A 197 16.37 50.95 6.36
C ARG A 197 17.52 51.53 7.18
N GLU A 198 18.77 51.16 6.88
CA GLU A 198 19.94 51.75 7.56
C GLU A 198 20.32 53.16 7.06
N THR A 199 19.63 53.76 6.07
CA THR A 199 20.04 55.08 5.56
C THR A 199 18.91 56.06 5.21
N ALA A 200 17.92 56.25 6.09
CA ALA A 200 17.10 57.47 6.04
C ALA A 200 16.70 57.90 7.45
N GLY A 201 17.29 59.00 7.90
CA GLY A 201 17.20 59.45 9.28
C GLY A 201 15.90 60.14 9.66
N ALA A 202 15.85 60.44 10.96
CA ALA A 202 15.05 61.46 11.63
C ALA A 202 13.52 61.31 11.62
N GLY A 203 12.97 60.96 12.78
CA GLY A 203 11.63 61.46 13.15
C GLY A 203 10.71 60.53 13.95
N GLY A 204 11.12 60.04 15.11
CA GLY A 204 10.31 59.99 16.35
C GLY A 204 8.87 59.44 16.38
N GLY A 205 8.41 58.66 15.41
CA GLY A 205 7.03 58.13 15.38
C GLY A 205 6.89 56.66 14.96
N THR A 206 8.00 55.99 14.66
CA THR A 206 8.03 54.65 14.06
C THR A 206 8.18 53.50 15.08
N ASP A 207 8.72 53.74 16.28
CA ASP A 207 9.05 52.66 17.21
C ASP A 207 7.81 51.92 17.76
N ALA A 208 6.70 52.63 18.00
CA ALA A 208 5.47 52.00 18.48
C ALA A 208 4.74 51.20 17.39
N ALA A 209 4.82 51.66 16.14
CA ALA A 209 4.27 50.94 14.99
C ALA A 209 5.12 49.72 14.64
N ASP A 210 6.45 49.82 14.78
CA ASP A 210 7.40 48.72 14.62
C ASP A 210 7.24 47.67 15.72
N PHE A 211 7.11 48.10 16.98
CA PHE A 211 6.81 47.19 18.10
C PHE A 211 5.45 46.50 17.92
N GLY A 212 4.40 47.22 17.50
CA GLY A 212 3.08 46.64 17.23
C GLY A 212 3.09 45.62 16.10
N ALA A 213 3.84 45.87 15.02
CA ALA A 213 4.02 44.90 13.93
C ALA A 213 4.76 43.64 14.40
N LEU A 214 5.82 43.82 15.21
CA LEU A 214 6.57 42.70 15.80
C LEU A 214 5.71 41.88 16.78
N ASP A 215 4.89 42.52 17.60
CA ASP A 215 3.96 41.85 18.51
C ASP A 215 2.87 41.06 17.76
N ALA A 216 2.37 41.60 16.64
CA ALA A 216 1.48 40.88 15.74
C ALA A 216 2.16 39.66 15.10
N CYS A 217 3.42 39.78 14.65
CA CYS A 217 4.20 38.66 14.13
C CYS A 217 4.45 37.60 15.21
N ARG A 218 4.72 38.01 16.45
CA ARG A 218 4.88 37.09 17.59
C ARG A 218 3.61 36.29 17.82
N THR A 219 2.46 36.96 17.92
CA THR A 219 1.16 36.32 18.15
C THR A 219 0.83 35.30 17.04
N ARG A 220 1.08 35.66 15.78
CA ARG A 220 0.92 34.73 14.66
C ARG A 220 1.86 33.52 14.75
N THR A 221 3.14 33.74 15.07
CA THR A 221 4.12 32.66 15.24
C THR A 221 3.72 31.69 16.37
N GLU A 222 3.17 32.20 17.47
CA GLU A 222 2.66 31.38 18.57
C GLU A 222 1.47 30.52 18.12
N ALA A 223 0.51 31.09 17.38
CA ALA A 223 -0.62 30.33 16.83
C ALA A 223 -0.17 29.23 15.84
N LEU A 224 0.78 29.54 14.95
CA LEU A 224 1.33 28.55 14.00
C LEU A 224 2.04 27.38 14.70
N ARG A 225 2.66 27.65 15.86
CA ARG A 225 3.29 26.60 16.67
C ARG A 225 2.25 25.68 17.28
N GLU A 226 1.15 26.22 17.81
CA GLU A 226 0.03 25.41 18.31
C GLU A 226 -0.55 24.53 17.18
N ASP A 227 -0.65 25.06 15.97
CA ASP A 227 -1.11 24.32 14.80
C ASP A 227 -0.16 23.15 14.46
N CYS A 228 1.16 23.37 14.51
CA CYS A 228 2.17 22.31 14.35
C CYS A 228 2.02 21.21 15.42
N ASP A 229 1.84 21.60 16.69
CA ASP A 229 1.66 20.67 17.80
C ASP A 229 0.39 19.81 17.61
N ARG A 230 -0.70 20.40 17.10
CA ARG A 230 -1.92 19.64 16.76
C ARG A 230 -1.68 18.63 15.63
N ILE A 231 -0.89 19.00 14.61
CA ILE A 231 -0.54 18.09 13.50
C ILE A 231 0.32 16.93 14.03
N ALA A 232 1.35 17.20 14.83
CA ALA A 232 2.17 16.17 15.46
C ALA A 232 1.35 15.22 16.32
N ALA A 233 0.51 15.76 17.22
CA ALA A 233 -0.34 14.95 18.09
C ALA A 233 -1.33 14.07 17.30
N ARG A 234 -1.90 14.61 16.21
CA ARG A 234 -2.75 13.82 15.31
C ARG A 234 -1.96 12.70 14.65
N ARG A 235 -0.76 12.98 14.15
CA ARG A 235 0.08 11.97 13.52
C ARG A 235 0.45 10.86 14.50
N GLN A 236 0.83 11.19 15.72
CA GLN A 236 1.15 10.20 16.76
C GLN A 236 -0.05 9.30 17.09
N ARG A 237 -1.28 9.85 17.14
CA ARG A 237 -2.49 9.02 17.31
C ARG A 237 -2.72 8.06 16.15
N ALA A 238 -2.46 8.50 14.92
CA ALA A 238 -2.58 7.63 13.74
C ALA A 238 -1.56 6.49 13.78
N LEU A 239 -0.31 6.77 14.14
CA LEU A 239 0.74 5.75 14.32
C LEU A 239 0.34 4.70 15.38
N ALA A 240 -0.12 5.16 16.54
CA ALA A 240 -0.60 4.26 17.59
C ALA A 240 -1.83 3.44 17.17
N ASP A 241 -2.62 3.93 16.22
CA ASP A 241 -3.77 3.21 15.68
C ASP A 241 -3.38 2.14 14.66
N HIS A 242 -2.38 2.42 13.82
CA HIS A 242 -1.78 1.43 12.94
C HIS A 242 -1.15 0.29 13.74
N GLU A 243 -0.38 0.60 14.77
CA GLU A 243 0.22 -0.38 15.67
C GLU A 243 -0.85 -1.31 16.28
N ARG A 244 -1.96 -0.74 16.79
CA ARG A 244 -3.08 -1.56 17.32
C ARG A 244 -3.78 -2.42 16.27
N ARG A 245 -3.95 -1.91 15.04
CA ARG A 245 -4.64 -2.64 13.95
C ARG A 245 -3.77 -3.75 13.37
N LEU A 246 -2.47 -3.53 13.27
CA LEU A 246 -1.52 -4.45 12.64
C LEU A 246 -0.83 -5.38 13.63
N ALA A 247 -0.83 -5.11 14.94
CA ALA A 247 -0.36 -6.05 15.97
C ALA A 247 -1.16 -7.37 16.01
N LEU A 248 -2.21 -7.52 15.20
CA LEU A 248 -2.86 -8.80 14.94
C LEU A 248 -2.03 -9.72 14.02
N SER A 249 -1.03 -9.16 13.32
CA SER A 249 0.03 -9.82 12.57
C SER A 249 1.38 -9.33 13.14
N ASP A 250 1.97 -10.10 14.05
CA ASP A 250 2.97 -9.72 15.08
C ASP A 250 4.27 -9.01 14.61
N ASP A 251 4.49 -8.79 13.31
CA ASP A 251 5.81 -8.41 12.76
C ASP A 251 5.86 -7.12 11.91
N LEU A 252 4.73 -6.43 11.64
CA LEU A 252 4.73 -5.31 10.68
C LEU A 252 4.48 -3.93 11.30
N ASP A 253 5.55 -3.16 11.50
CA ASP A 253 5.45 -1.70 11.65
C ASP A 253 5.29 -1.05 10.26
N LEU A 254 4.07 -0.63 9.94
CA LEU A 254 3.70 -0.10 8.62
C LEU A 254 4.61 1.07 8.18
N PRO A 255 4.83 2.14 8.98
CA PRO A 255 5.81 3.17 8.65
C PRO A 255 7.22 2.63 8.37
N ALA A 256 7.73 1.71 9.17
CA ALA A 256 9.08 1.16 8.97
C ALA A 256 9.18 0.40 7.64
N TYR A 257 8.15 -0.37 7.29
CA TYR A 257 8.07 -1.04 6.00
C TYR A 257 7.93 -0.06 4.83
N CYS A 258 6.91 0.82 4.88
CA CYS A 258 6.58 1.73 3.78
C CYS A 258 7.66 2.77 3.51
N TYR A 259 8.51 3.10 4.49
CA TYR A 259 9.52 4.14 4.37
C TYR A 259 10.95 3.62 4.54
N GLN A 260 11.16 2.31 4.39
CA GLN A 260 12.49 1.69 4.53
C GLN A 260 13.56 2.28 3.58
N ASP A 261 13.13 2.76 2.40
CA ASP A 261 14.00 3.37 1.39
C ASP A 261 14.17 4.89 1.58
N LEU A 262 13.55 5.48 2.61
CA LEU A 262 13.71 6.89 2.94
C LEU A 262 14.71 7.09 4.07
N ASP A 263 15.34 8.25 4.10
CA ASP A 263 16.26 8.63 5.19
C ASP A 263 15.56 8.77 6.55
N VAL A 264 14.21 8.82 6.57
CA VAL A 264 13.40 9.03 7.76
C VAL A 264 12.24 8.03 7.84
N THR A 265 12.15 7.33 8.97
CA THR A 265 11.06 6.38 9.27
C THR A 265 9.72 7.06 9.50
N TYR A 266 9.73 8.31 9.97
CA TYR A 266 8.51 9.08 10.24
C TYR A 266 8.49 10.41 9.47
N PRO A 267 8.25 10.39 8.14
CA PRO A 267 8.38 11.55 7.27
C PRO A 267 7.53 12.76 7.70
N VAL A 268 6.31 12.51 8.19
CA VAL A 268 5.42 13.57 8.68
C VAL A 268 5.99 14.23 9.94
N LEU A 269 6.51 13.45 10.90
CA LEU A 269 7.07 14.01 12.14
C LEU A 269 8.36 14.78 11.86
N ALA A 270 9.18 14.29 10.92
CA ALA A 270 10.35 15.01 10.43
C ALA A 270 9.98 16.37 9.80
N ALA A 271 8.93 16.40 8.96
CA ALA A 271 8.43 17.65 8.38
C ALA A 271 7.91 18.63 9.43
N VAL A 272 7.14 18.14 10.42
CA VAL A 272 6.64 18.98 11.52
C VAL A 272 7.80 19.55 12.34
N ALA A 273 8.82 18.74 12.63
CA ALA A 273 10.01 19.20 13.36
C ALA A 273 10.75 20.30 12.59
N ALA A 274 10.95 20.13 11.28
CA ALA A 274 11.61 21.14 10.44
C ALA A 274 10.82 22.47 10.39
N VAL A 275 9.48 22.41 10.34
CA VAL A 275 8.64 23.62 10.43
C VAL A 275 8.70 24.25 11.82
N GLY A 276 8.69 23.43 12.87
CA GLY A 276 8.85 23.88 14.27
C GLY A 276 10.18 24.62 14.50
N ASP A 277 11.28 24.11 13.94
CA ASP A 277 12.60 24.75 14.02
C ASP A 277 12.62 26.12 13.34
N ARG A 278 11.95 26.25 12.18
CA ARG A 278 11.78 27.54 11.49
C ARG A 278 10.96 28.54 12.33
N LEU A 279 9.84 28.10 12.91
CA LEU A 279 9.02 28.94 13.79
C LEU A 279 9.80 29.41 15.02
N GLU A 280 10.62 28.55 15.61
CA GLU A 280 11.46 28.90 16.76
C GLU A 280 12.56 29.91 16.37
N ALA A 281 13.17 29.76 15.19
CA ALA A 281 14.12 30.74 14.66
C ALA A 281 13.46 32.11 14.40
N LEU A 282 12.25 32.11 13.83
CA LEU A 282 11.43 33.30 13.63
C LEU A 282 11.10 34.00 14.95
N ARG A 283 10.60 33.25 15.94
CA ARG A 283 10.30 33.76 17.29
C ARG A 283 11.51 34.49 17.89
N ARG A 284 12.70 33.87 17.84
CA ARG A 284 13.94 34.47 18.35
C ARG A 284 14.36 35.71 17.57
N ARG A 285 14.03 35.83 16.28
CA ARG A 285 14.29 37.04 15.48
C ARG A 285 13.34 38.17 15.88
N ILE A 286 12.05 37.87 16.05
CA ILE A 286 11.03 38.83 16.51
C ILE A 286 11.38 39.35 17.90
N GLU A 287 11.69 38.46 18.85
CA GLU A 287 12.06 38.85 20.22
C GLU A 287 13.30 39.75 20.26
N ARG A 288 14.28 39.51 19.39
CA ARG A 288 15.45 40.39 19.23
C ARG A 288 15.08 41.76 18.64
N GLY A 289 14.15 41.80 17.69
CA GLY A 289 13.62 43.05 17.14
C GLY A 289 12.91 43.88 18.21
N MET A 290 12.01 43.24 18.98
CA MET A 290 11.26 43.89 20.06
C MET A 290 12.19 44.46 21.14
N GLY A 291 13.29 43.76 21.45
CA GLY A 291 14.30 44.25 22.39
C GLY A 291 15.09 45.48 21.91
N ARG A 292 15.10 45.76 20.60
CA ARG A 292 15.73 46.97 20.01
C ARG A 292 14.74 48.14 19.87
N ALA A 293 13.46 47.84 19.71
CA ALA A 293 12.38 48.83 19.59
C ALA A 293 11.88 49.37 20.96
N ARG A 294 12.51 48.95 22.08
CA ARG A 294 12.14 49.32 23.45
C ARG A 294 13.18 50.25 24.08
#